data_AF-A0A917NLZ6-F1
#
_entry.id   AF-A0A917NLZ6-F1
#
_cell.length_a   1.000
_cell.length_b   1.000
_cell.length_c   1.000
_cell.angle_alpha   90.00
_cell.angle_beta   90.00
_cell.angle_gamma   90.00
#
_symmetry.space_group_name_H-M   'P 1'
#
loop_
_entity.id
_entity.type
_entity.pdbx_description
1 polymer ?
#
loop_
_entity_poly.entity_id
_entity_poly.type
_entity_poly.pdbx_seq_one_letter_code
_entity_poly.pdbx_strand_id
1 'polypeptide(L)'
;MPGPLSGLRVLEIAGIGPGPFCCMMLADLGAEVLRIDRPGGTAGNPADVLGRGRRGVALDLKQPAAIDAALRLVERADVLVEGFRPGVMERLGLGPADCHARNPRLVYGRMTGWGQDGPLAQAAGHDITYIALTGALWSMGRAGQRPVPPLNLVGDFGGGGMLLAYGIMAALFEAKRSGQGQVVDAAMTDGSATLMGAFFGQFAQGRWTNARESNMLDGACPYYDTYECADGKYVAVGALEPQFFALLLKGLGLDPERFADRTNKARWPAIKAEFTAIFLTQPRDHWAALFDGTDACVAPVLDLEEAPRHPHNVARGTFFARGKGMQPAPSPRFSRTPPEQPGPPLRRSTDADAALADWGFSPAEIAALRGG
;
A
#
# COMPACT_ATOMS: atom_id res chain seq x y z
N MET A 1 13.51 10.75 -13.60
CA MET A 1 13.79 11.35 -12.28
C MET A 1 14.92 10.54 -11.63
N PRO A 2 15.90 11.20 -10.99
CA PRO A 2 16.93 10.52 -10.21
C PRO A 2 16.30 9.81 -8.98
N GLY A 3 16.83 8.64 -8.65
CA GLY A 3 16.37 7.77 -7.56
C GLY A 3 17.06 6.41 -7.64
N PRO A 4 16.84 5.50 -6.67
CA PRO A 4 17.48 4.20 -6.66
C PRO A 4 17.07 3.30 -7.84
N LEU A 5 15.93 3.58 -8.49
CA LEU A 5 15.44 2.84 -9.66
C LEU A 5 15.64 3.59 -10.98
N SER A 6 16.49 4.62 -11.00
CA SER A 6 16.82 5.32 -12.25
C SER A 6 17.39 4.37 -13.29
N GLY A 7 16.82 4.43 -14.50
CA GLY A 7 17.16 3.54 -15.62
C GLY A 7 16.24 2.32 -15.75
N LEU A 8 15.41 2.03 -14.74
CA LEU A 8 14.40 0.98 -14.83
C LEU A 8 13.20 1.44 -15.66
N ARG A 9 12.79 0.65 -16.64
CA ARG A 9 11.61 0.89 -17.48
C ARG A 9 10.47 -0.06 -17.15
N VAL A 10 9.31 0.51 -16.82
CA VAL A 10 8.13 -0.23 -16.41
C VAL A 10 6.97 0.10 -17.34
N LEU A 11 6.38 -0.93 -17.94
CA LEU A 11 5.15 -0.83 -18.70
C LEU A 11 3.97 -1.21 -17.80
N GLU A 12 3.06 -0.28 -17.54
CA GLU A 12 1.85 -0.53 -16.76
C GLU A 12 0.66 -0.67 -17.71
N ILE A 13 -0.02 -1.81 -17.69
CA ILE A 13 -1.35 -1.94 -18.27
C ILE A 13 -2.36 -1.43 -17.25
N ALA A 14 -3.14 -0.41 -17.64
CA ALA A 14 -4.01 0.31 -16.72
C ALA A 14 -4.93 -0.61 -15.90
N GLY A 15 -4.76 -0.55 -14.58
CA GLY A 15 -5.59 -1.25 -13.60
C GLY A 15 -6.14 -0.30 -12.53
N ILE A 16 -6.59 -0.89 -11.42
CA ILE A 16 -7.10 -0.19 -10.24
C ILE A 16 -6.31 -0.62 -8.99
N GLY A 17 -6.36 0.19 -7.93
CA GLY A 17 -5.90 -0.15 -6.58
C GLY A 17 -4.45 -0.62 -6.51
N PRO A 18 -4.20 -1.94 -6.34
CA PRO A 18 -2.88 -2.51 -6.04
C PRO A 18 -1.83 -2.35 -7.15
N GLY A 19 -2.19 -2.57 -8.42
CA GLY A 19 -1.26 -2.46 -9.55
C GLY A 19 -0.76 -1.03 -9.73
N PRO A 20 -1.67 -0.03 -9.82
CA PRO A 20 -1.28 1.38 -9.80
C PRO A 20 -0.47 1.76 -8.56
N PHE A 21 -0.79 1.24 -7.37
CA PHE A 21 0.01 1.53 -6.18
C PHE A 21 1.45 1.01 -6.30
N CYS A 22 1.65 -0.21 -6.80
CA CYS A 22 2.98 -0.76 -7.09
C CYS A 22 3.76 0.13 -8.07
N CYS A 23 3.15 0.49 -9.20
CA CYS A 23 3.78 1.35 -10.20
C CYS A 23 4.07 2.77 -9.66
N MET A 24 3.22 3.31 -8.79
CA MET A 24 3.49 4.57 -8.08
C MET A 24 4.77 4.47 -7.25
N MET A 25 4.93 3.40 -6.46
CA MET A 25 6.14 3.21 -5.66
C MET A 25 7.39 3.11 -6.52
N LEU A 26 7.32 2.41 -7.66
CA LEU A 26 8.46 2.31 -8.59
C LEU A 26 8.80 3.68 -9.21
N ALA A 27 7.78 4.43 -9.66
CA ALA A 27 7.96 5.78 -10.22
C ALA A 27 8.52 6.77 -9.19
N ASP A 28 8.00 6.74 -7.96
CA ASP A 28 8.46 7.55 -6.84
C ASP A 28 9.94 7.30 -6.52
N LEU A 29 10.46 6.12 -6.85
CA LEU A 29 11.87 5.75 -6.68
C LEU A 29 12.72 5.94 -7.95
N GLY A 30 12.17 6.60 -8.98
CA GLY A 30 12.89 7.03 -10.17
C GLY A 30 12.76 6.12 -11.39
N ALA A 31 11.95 5.07 -11.33
CA ALA A 31 11.66 4.25 -12.50
C ALA A 31 10.88 5.06 -13.56
N GLU A 32 11.16 4.80 -14.84
CA GLU A 32 10.39 5.32 -15.95
C GLU A 32 9.14 4.44 -16.15
N VAL A 33 8.00 4.91 -15.64
CA VAL A 33 6.72 4.20 -15.79
C VAL A 33 5.92 4.79 -16.95
N LEU A 34 5.65 3.95 -17.95
CA LEU A 34 4.73 4.24 -19.05
C LEU A 34 3.44 3.44 -18.87
N ARG A 35 2.32 4.14 -18.70
CA ARG A 35 1.00 3.52 -18.56
C ARG A 35 0.27 3.44 -19.91
N ILE A 36 -0.16 2.25 -20.30
CA ILE A 36 -1.10 2.04 -21.39
C ILE A 36 -2.52 2.07 -20.83
N ASP A 37 -3.28 3.11 -21.17
CA ASP A 37 -4.70 3.23 -20.88
C ASP A 37 -5.55 2.85 -22.10
N ARG A 38 -6.80 2.45 -21.84
CA ARG A 38 -7.82 2.39 -22.90
C ARG A 38 -8.18 3.81 -23.38
N PRO A 39 -8.60 3.98 -24.64
CA PRO A 39 -9.19 5.25 -25.09
C PRO A 39 -10.33 5.70 -24.16
N GLY A 40 -10.33 6.98 -23.78
CA GLY A 40 -11.28 7.53 -22.81
C GLY A 40 -11.08 7.06 -21.36
N GLY A 41 -9.89 6.55 -21.02
CA GLY A 41 -9.52 6.07 -19.69
C GLY A 41 -9.53 7.12 -18.58
N THR A 42 -9.06 6.71 -17.39
CA THR A 42 -9.17 7.48 -16.14
C THR A 42 -8.12 8.57 -15.98
N ALA A 43 -7.19 8.71 -16.94
CA ALA A 43 -6.24 9.81 -16.98
C ALA A 43 -6.95 11.18 -16.83
N GLY A 44 -6.30 12.16 -16.22
CA GLY A 44 -6.79 13.53 -16.11
C GLY A 44 -7.43 13.93 -14.78
N ASN A 45 -7.47 13.04 -13.77
CA ASN A 45 -7.79 13.46 -12.40
C ASN A 45 -6.52 14.02 -11.71
N PRO A 46 -6.42 15.35 -11.47
CA PRO A 46 -5.24 15.94 -10.83
C PRO A 46 -5.06 15.54 -9.36
N ALA A 47 -6.09 14.94 -8.74
CA ALA A 47 -6.05 14.43 -7.38
C ALA A 47 -5.68 12.93 -7.28
N ASP A 48 -5.43 12.25 -8.41
CA ASP A 48 -5.03 10.84 -8.42
C ASP A 48 -3.58 10.69 -7.94
N VAL A 49 -3.39 10.59 -6.62
CA VAL A 49 -2.07 10.41 -6.00
C VAL A 49 -1.40 9.14 -6.49
N LEU A 50 -2.16 8.06 -6.71
CA LEU A 50 -1.59 6.85 -7.25
C LEU A 50 -0.98 7.17 -8.61
N GLY A 51 -1.72 7.78 -9.52
CA GLY A 51 -1.28 8.13 -10.88
C GLY A 51 -0.06 9.06 -11.03
N ARG A 52 0.59 9.51 -9.94
CA ARG A 52 1.70 10.48 -9.94
C ARG A 52 3.00 9.94 -10.52
N GLY A 53 3.81 10.83 -11.10
CA GLY A 53 5.16 10.52 -11.57
C GLY A 53 5.23 9.67 -12.84
N ARG A 54 4.09 9.42 -13.51
CA ARG A 54 3.98 8.52 -14.67
C ARG A 54 3.67 9.27 -15.96
N ARG A 55 4.12 8.70 -17.06
CA ARG A 55 3.67 9.05 -18.42
C ARG A 55 2.66 8.01 -18.90
N GLY A 56 1.93 8.33 -19.97
CA GLY A 56 0.88 7.43 -20.41
C GLY A 56 0.39 7.69 -21.80
N VAL A 57 -0.10 6.62 -22.42
CA VAL A 57 -0.55 6.53 -23.80
C VAL A 57 -1.89 5.83 -23.82
N ALA A 58 -2.81 6.32 -24.65
CA ALA A 58 -4.05 5.60 -24.91
C ALA A 58 -3.86 4.69 -26.12
N LEU A 59 -4.07 3.38 -25.95
CA LEU A 59 -4.04 2.38 -27.01
C LEU A 59 -5.30 1.50 -26.93
N ASP A 60 -6.02 1.35 -28.05
CA ASP A 60 -7.10 0.35 -28.13
C ASP A 60 -6.51 -1.03 -28.37
N LEU A 61 -6.24 -1.78 -27.30
CA LEU A 61 -5.65 -3.11 -27.37
C LEU A 61 -6.55 -4.18 -28.04
N LYS A 62 -7.69 -3.79 -28.63
CA LYS A 62 -8.46 -4.64 -29.56
C LYS A 62 -7.95 -4.54 -31.00
N GLN A 63 -7.19 -3.51 -31.33
CA GLN A 63 -6.64 -3.29 -32.67
C GLN A 63 -5.29 -3.99 -32.81
N PRO A 64 -5.05 -4.78 -33.86
CA PRO A 64 -3.77 -5.46 -34.08
C PRO A 64 -2.56 -4.52 -34.06
N ALA A 65 -2.69 -3.31 -34.63
CA ALA A 65 -1.62 -2.31 -34.63
C ALA A 65 -1.28 -1.81 -33.21
N ALA A 66 -2.27 -1.70 -32.32
CA ALA A 66 -2.05 -1.32 -30.94
C ALA A 66 -1.39 -2.44 -30.12
N ILE A 67 -1.75 -3.70 -30.40
CA ILE A 67 -1.09 -4.88 -29.81
C ILE A 67 0.37 -4.94 -30.24
N ASP A 68 0.68 -4.76 -31.53
CA ASP A 68 2.07 -4.72 -32.01
C ASP A 68 2.86 -3.57 -31.37
N ALA A 69 2.26 -2.39 -31.26
CA ALA A 69 2.86 -1.28 -30.54
C ALA A 69 3.14 -1.62 -29.06
N ALA A 70 2.21 -2.27 -28.36
CA ALA A 70 2.43 -2.71 -26.98
C ALA A 70 3.56 -3.75 -26.87
N LEU A 71 3.66 -4.70 -27.81
CA LEU A 71 4.77 -5.67 -27.85
C LEU A 71 6.12 -5.00 -28.14
N ARG A 72 6.16 -3.95 -28.97
CA ARG A 72 7.37 -3.14 -29.17
C ARG A 72 7.78 -2.35 -27.94
N LEU A 73 6.82 -1.89 -27.14
CA LEU A 73 7.11 -1.29 -25.83
C LEU A 73 7.70 -2.34 -24.89
N VAL A 74 7.18 -3.58 -24.91
CA VAL A 74 7.71 -4.71 -24.12
C VAL A 74 9.17 -5.03 -24.44
N GLU A 75 9.60 -4.93 -25.69
CA GLU A 75 11.01 -5.13 -26.09
C GLU A 75 11.99 -4.20 -25.35
N ARG A 76 11.51 -3.06 -24.85
CA ARG A 76 12.31 -2.03 -24.18
C ARG A 76 12.01 -1.92 -22.68
N ALA A 77 11.05 -2.69 -22.18
CA ALA A 77 10.67 -2.69 -20.77
C ALA A 77 11.55 -3.68 -19.99
N ASP A 78 11.86 -3.34 -18.74
CA ASP A 78 12.42 -4.30 -17.78
C ASP A 78 11.29 -5.04 -17.04
N VAL A 79 10.16 -4.37 -16.87
CA VAL A 79 8.99 -4.87 -16.15
C VAL A 79 7.71 -4.56 -16.93
N LEU A 80 6.78 -5.51 -16.98
CA LEU A 80 5.37 -5.26 -17.31
C LEU A 80 4.52 -5.54 -16.07
N VAL A 81 3.56 -4.66 -15.76
CA VAL A 81 2.58 -4.86 -14.69
C VAL A 81 1.17 -4.86 -15.26
N GLU A 82 0.38 -5.87 -14.94
CA GLU A 82 -1.03 -5.97 -15.30
C GLU A 82 -1.86 -6.53 -14.14
N GLY A 83 -3.16 -6.26 -14.14
CA GLY A 83 -4.08 -6.74 -13.10
C GLY A 83 -5.44 -7.15 -13.65
N PHE A 84 -5.48 -7.61 -14.90
CA PHE A 84 -6.70 -8.17 -15.46
C PHE A 84 -6.97 -9.57 -14.91
N ARG A 85 -8.20 -10.05 -15.16
CA ARG A 85 -8.58 -11.41 -14.81
C ARG A 85 -7.69 -12.42 -15.56
N PRO A 86 -7.40 -13.59 -14.97
CA PRO A 86 -6.58 -14.60 -15.63
C PRO A 86 -7.15 -14.99 -17.00
N GLY A 87 -6.29 -15.03 -18.02
CA GLY A 87 -6.67 -15.30 -19.41
C GLY A 87 -6.96 -14.06 -20.26
N VAL A 88 -7.09 -12.87 -19.68
CA VAL A 88 -7.38 -11.65 -20.46
C VAL A 88 -6.19 -11.26 -21.34
N MET A 89 -4.98 -11.20 -20.76
CA MET A 89 -3.79 -10.76 -21.49
C MET A 89 -3.39 -11.74 -22.59
N GLU A 90 -3.60 -13.03 -22.37
CA GLU A 90 -3.40 -14.09 -23.36
C GLU A 90 -4.31 -13.90 -24.57
N ARG A 91 -5.61 -13.60 -24.36
CA ARG A 91 -6.53 -13.33 -25.47
C ARG A 91 -6.20 -12.06 -26.24
N LEU A 92 -5.50 -11.10 -25.62
CA LEU A 92 -5.01 -9.90 -26.27
C LEU A 92 -3.69 -10.14 -27.03
N GLY A 93 -3.07 -11.32 -26.91
CA GLY A 93 -1.72 -11.57 -27.45
C GLY A 93 -0.61 -10.83 -26.71
N LEU A 94 -0.87 -10.48 -25.44
CA LEU A 94 0.05 -9.78 -24.53
C LEU A 94 0.31 -10.62 -23.27
N GLY A 95 0.10 -11.94 -23.34
CA GLY A 95 0.39 -12.85 -22.24
C GLY A 95 1.89 -12.96 -21.98
N PRO A 96 2.31 -13.61 -20.87
CA PRO A 96 3.71 -13.81 -20.58
C PRO A 96 4.49 -14.51 -21.69
N ALA A 97 3.89 -15.51 -22.34
CA ALA A 97 4.54 -16.23 -23.43
C ALA A 97 4.84 -15.30 -24.63
N ASP A 98 3.86 -14.51 -25.06
CA ASP A 98 4.01 -13.54 -26.16
C ASP A 98 5.06 -12.47 -25.81
N CYS A 99 5.01 -11.97 -24.57
CA CYS A 99 5.93 -10.94 -24.11
C CYS A 99 7.36 -11.47 -23.95
N HIS A 100 7.56 -12.67 -23.39
CA HIS A 100 8.88 -13.28 -23.26
C HIS A 100 9.47 -13.71 -24.61
N ALA A 101 8.64 -14.02 -25.61
CA ALA A 101 9.12 -14.25 -26.98
C ALA A 101 9.77 -13.00 -27.59
N ARG A 102 9.31 -11.80 -27.21
CA ARG A 102 9.89 -10.50 -27.63
C ARG A 102 11.02 -10.05 -26.71
N ASN A 103 10.90 -10.31 -25.42
CA ASN A 103 11.86 -9.92 -24.41
C ASN A 103 12.03 -11.02 -23.34
N PRO A 104 12.99 -11.95 -23.52
CA PRO A 104 13.23 -13.04 -22.56
C PRO A 104 13.69 -12.57 -21.18
N ARG A 105 14.11 -11.30 -21.03
CA ARG A 105 14.58 -10.70 -19.76
C ARG A 105 13.48 -10.00 -18.97
N LEU A 106 12.28 -9.89 -19.53
CA LEU A 106 11.17 -9.15 -18.93
C LEU A 106 10.68 -9.79 -17.64
N VAL A 107 10.57 -8.99 -16.57
CA VAL A 107 9.80 -9.39 -15.39
C VAL A 107 8.32 -9.09 -15.65
N TYR A 108 7.48 -10.12 -15.65
CA TYR A 108 6.04 -9.99 -15.90
C TYR A 108 5.26 -10.07 -14.58
N GLY A 109 4.90 -8.91 -14.03
CA GLY A 109 4.14 -8.77 -12.79
C GLY A 109 2.63 -8.86 -13.02
N ARG A 110 1.98 -9.79 -12.31
CA ARG A 110 0.52 -9.94 -12.28
C ARG A 110 -0.02 -9.59 -10.91
N MET A 111 -1.01 -8.72 -10.88
CA MET A 111 -1.68 -8.27 -9.66
C MET A 111 -3.16 -8.63 -9.70
N THR A 112 -3.53 -9.74 -9.06
CA THR A 112 -4.94 -10.15 -8.95
C THR A 112 -5.35 -10.28 -7.50
N GLY A 113 -6.66 -10.42 -7.27
CA GLY A 113 -7.18 -10.65 -5.94
C GLY A 113 -6.99 -12.08 -5.44
N TRP A 114 -7.26 -13.04 -6.32
CA TRP A 114 -7.34 -14.47 -6.00
C TRP A 114 -6.13 -15.29 -6.48
N GLY A 115 -5.23 -14.72 -7.28
CA GLY A 115 -4.16 -15.45 -7.98
C GLY A 115 -4.51 -15.78 -9.43
N GLN A 116 -3.55 -16.34 -10.20
CA GLN A 116 -3.81 -16.84 -11.55
C GLN A 116 -4.52 -18.19 -11.57
N ASP A 117 -4.51 -18.93 -10.47
CA ASP A 117 -5.09 -20.26 -10.33
C ASP A 117 -5.96 -20.40 -9.07
N GLY A 118 -6.48 -21.62 -8.84
CA GLY A 118 -7.40 -21.92 -7.76
C GLY A 118 -8.89 -21.69 -8.09
N PRO A 119 -9.80 -22.14 -7.21
CA PRO A 119 -11.24 -22.17 -7.49
C PRO A 119 -11.87 -20.78 -7.66
N LEU A 120 -11.22 -19.73 -7.15
CA LEU A 120 -11.70 -18.36 -7.20
C LEU A 120 -11.01 -17.50 -8.28
N ALA A 121 -10.04 -18.03 -9.03
CA ALA A 121 -9.28 -17.28 -10.04
C ALA A 121 -10.14 -16.47 -11.01
N GLN A 122 -11.30 -17.02 -11.39
CA GLN A 122 -12.24 -16.38 -12.33
C GLN A 122 -13.35 -15.57 -11.65
N ALA A 123 -13.46 -15.65 -10.32
CA ALA A 123 -14.49 -14.97 -9.55
C ALA A 123 -14.21 -13.46 -9.46
N ALA A 124 -15.28 -12.66 -9.43
CA ALA A 124 -15.16 -11.25 -9.07
C ALA A 124 -14.83 -11.12 -7.58
N GLY A 125 -14.15 -10.03 -7.22
CA GLY A 125 -13.88 -9.68 -5.84
C GLY A 125 -13.44 -8.22 -5.72
N HIS A 126 -13.35 -7.77 -4.49
CA HIS A 126 -12.76 -6.51 -4.08
C HIS A 126 -11.90 -6.73 -2.84
N ASP A 127 -11.06 -5.75 -2.46
CA ASP A 127 -10.19 -5.77 -1.28
C ASP A 127 -10.77 -6.54 -0.08
N ILE A 128 -11.96 -6.10 0.38
CA ILE A 128 -12.66 -6.69 1.53
C ILE A 128 -12.92 -8.19 1.39
N THR A 129 -13.23 -8.67 0.19
CA THR A 129 -13.48 -10.11 -0.05
C THR A 129 -12.20 -10.93 -0.06
N TYR A 130 -11.08 -10.34 -0.50
CA TYR A 130 -9.79 -11.03 -0.48
C TYR A 130 -9.32 -11.22 0.97
N ILE A 131 -9.39 -10.17 1.79
CA ILE A 131 -9.00 -10.27 3.21
C ILE A 131 -9.97 -11.11 4.04
N ALA A 132 -11.22 -11.27 3.61
CA ALA A 132 -12.21 -12.09 4.30
C ALA A 132 -11.82 -13.58 4.37
N LEU A 133 -11.02 -14.08 3.42
CA LEU A 133 -10.59 -15.49 3.38
C LEU A 133 -9.26 -15.77 4.10
N THR A 134 -8.67 -14.76 4.74
CA THR A 134 -7.30 -14.85 5.29
C THR A 134 -7.24 -14.84 6.81
N GLY A 135 -8.39 -14.66 7.47
CA GLY A 135 -8.48 -14.39 8.90
C GLY A 135 -8.27 -12.91 9.25
N ALA A 136 -7.66 -12.11 8.37
CA ALA A 136 -7.36 -10.70 8.63
C ALA A 136 -8.61 -9.88 9.00
N LEU A 137 -9.68 -9.97 8.20
CA LEU A 137 -10.90 -9.21 8.47
C LEU A 137 -11.56 -9.63 9.80
N TRP A 138 -11.59 -10.94 10.09
CA TRP A 138 -12.21 -11.45 11.32
C TRP A 138 -11.51 -10.94 12.57
N SER A 139 -10.18 -10.80 12.53
CA SER A 139 -9.34 -10.36 13.64
C SER A 139 -9.45 -8.86 13.96
N MET A 140 -10.18 -8.07 13.17
CA MET A 140 -10.25 -6.61 13.31
C MET A 140 -11.62 -6.13 13.82
N GLY A 141 -11.59 -5.25 14.83
CA GLY A 141 -12.77 -4.58 15.38
C GLY A 141 -13.07 -4.97 16.82
N ARG A 142 -14.16 -4.42 17.38
CA ARG A 142 -14.58 -4.62 18.78
C ARG A 142 -15.33 -5.93 18.98
N ALA A 143 -15.31 -6.43 20.21
CA ALA A 143 -16.13 -7.56 20.62
C ALA A 143 -17.63 -7.25 20.44
N GLY A 144 -18.42 -8.24 20.03
CA GLY A 144 -19.87 -8.10 19.84
C GLY A 144 -20.30 -7.24 18.63
N GLN A 145 -19.37 -6.62 17.91
CA GLN A 145 -19.65 -5.85 16.70
C GLN A 145 -19.29 -6.63 15.42
N ARG A 146 -19.80 -6.19 14.27
CA ARG A 146 -19.38 -6.74 12.97
C ARG A 146 -17.89 -6.43 12.71
N PRO A 147 -17.15 -7.30 11.99
CA PRO A 147 -15.81 -6.97 11.50
C PRO A 147 -15.78 -5.64 10.74
N VAL A 148 -14.74 -4.83 10.97
CA VAL A 148 -14.58 -3.51 10.35
C VAL A 148 -13.51 -3.57 9.25
N PRO A 149 -13.82 -3.16 8.01
CA PRO A 149 -12.83 -3.13 6.94
C PRO A 149 -11.71 -2.11 7.25
N PRO A 150 -10.42 -2.49 7.17
CA PRO A 150 -9.29 -1.60 7.45
C PRO A 150 -8.95 -0.71 6.25
N LEU A 151 -9.97 -0.05 5.69
CA LEU A 151 -9.91 0.53 4.33
C LEU A 151 -9.48 -0.58 3.34
N ASN A 152 -8.65 -0.23 2.35
CA ASN A 152 -7.97 -1.18 1.47
C ASN A 152 -6.46 -1.30 1.77
N LEU A 153 -6.04 -0.93 2.99
CA LEU A 153 -4.62 -0.92 3.38
C LEU A 153 -4.03 -2.34 3.43
N VAL A 154 -4.83 -3.33 3.78
CA VAL A 154 -4.38 -4.72 4.00
C VAL A 154 -4.36 -5.52 2.70
N GLY A 155 -5.44 -5.51 1.93
CA GLY A 155 -5.53 -6.27 0.68
C GLY A 155 -4.81 -5.57 -0.46
N ASP A 156 -5.35 -4.46 -0.95
CA ASP A 156 -4.82 -3.76 -2.13
C ASP A 156 -3.37 -3.32 -1.92
N PHE A 157 -3.07 -2.62 -0.83
CA PHE A 157 -1.75 -1.99 -0.69
C PHE A 157 -0.72 -2.90 -0.04
N GLY A 158 -0.96 -3.37 1.18
CA GLY A 158 -0.02 -4.22 1.92
C GLY A 158 0.18 -5.60 1.29
N GLY A 159 -0.92 -6.34 1.09
CA GLY A 159 -0.89 -7.70 0.55
C GLY A 159 -0.72 -7.76 -0.97
N GLY A 160 -1.20 -6.75 -1.70
CA GLY A 160 -1.09 -6.66 -3.15
C GLY A 160 0.14 -5.86 -3.58
N GLY A 161 -0.03 -4.55 -3.71
CA GLY A 161 0.94 -3.69 -4.40
C GLY A 161 2.35 -3.67 -3.78
N MET A 162 2.48 -3.73 -2.45
CA MET A 162 3.79 -3.84 -1.79
C MET A 162 4.45 -5.19 -2.06
N LEU A 163 3.71 -6.30 -2.01
CA LEU A 163 4.28 -7.62 -2.30
C LEU A 163 4.61 -7.81 -3.77
N LEU A 164 3.83 -7.22 -4.68
CA LEU A 164 4.22 -7.19 -6.09
C LEU A 164 5.48 -6.35 -6.31
N ALA A 165 5.61 -5.18 -5.69
CA ALA A 165 6.84 -4.39 -5.77
C ALA A 165 8.03 -5.19 -5.24
N TYR A 166 7.88 -5.87 -4.10
CA TYR A 166 8.88 -6.77 -3.54
C TYR A 166 9.26 -7.91 -4.50
N GLY A 167 8.25 -8.60 -5.07
CA GLY A 167 8.45 -9.68 -6.03
C GLY A 167 9.12 -9.23 -7.32
N ILE A 168 8.76 -8.06 -7.85
CA ILE A 168 9.42 -7.44 -9.01
C ILE A 168 10.89 -7.17 -8.71
N MET A 169 11.21 -6.59 -7.55
CA MET A 169 12.60 -6.31 -7.20
C MET A 169 13.42 -7.60 -7.03
N ALA A 170 12.83 -8.66 -6.46
CA ALA A 170 13.46 -9.97 -6.37
C ALA A 170 13.70 -10.60 -7.77
N ALA A 171 12.70 -10.54 -8.65
CA ALA A 171 12.80 -11.05 -10.02
C ALA A 171 13.80 -10.25 -10.86
N LEU A 172 13.87 -8.92 -10.71
CA LEU A 172 14.88 -8.09 -11.38
C LEU A 172 16.29 -8.42 -10.90
N PHE A 173 16.45 -8.68 -9.60
CA PHE A 173 17.74 -9.11 -9.04
C PHE A 173 18.18 -10.46 -9.60
N GLU A 174 17.25 -11.40 -9.75
CA GLU A 174 17.48 -12.70 -10.40
C GLU A 174 17.84 -12.50 -11.88
N ALA A 175 17.01 -11.78 -12.63
CA ALA A 175 17.15 -11.58 -14.08
C ALA A 175 18.46 -10.89 -14.46
N LYS A 176 19.01 -10.05 -13.56
CA LYS A 176 20.34 -9.44 -13.75
C LYS A 176 21.46 -10.47 -13.81
N ARG A 177 21.30 -11.62 -13.15
CA ARG A 177 22.31 -12.69 -13.06
C ARG A 177 22.06 -13.78 -14.10
N SER A 178 20.81 -14.21 -14.27
CA SER A 178 20.43 -15.28 -15.20
C SER A 178 20.32 -14.79 -16.64
N GLY A 179 20.01 -13.49 -16.83
CA GLY A 179 19.60 -12.97 -18.12
C GLY A 179 18.22 -13.46 -18.55
N GLN A 180 17.40 -13.98 -17.63
CA GLN A 180 16.05 -14.45 -17.89
C GLN A 180 15.07 -13.76 -16.94
N GLY A 181 13.98 -13.27 -17.49
CA GLY A 181 12.87 -12.75 -16.72
C GLY A 181 11.97 -13.88 -16.21
N GLN A 182 10.96 -13.52 -15.43
CA GLN A 182 9.99 -14.47 -14.91
C GLN A 182 8.65 -13.79 -14.63
N VAL A 183 7.61 -14.62 -14.49
CA VAL A 183 6.30 -14.16 -14.03
C VAL A 183 6.33 -14.04 -12.50
N VAL A 184 5.84 -12.91 -12.00
CA VAL A 184 5.55 -12.69 -10.59
C VAL A 184 4.03 -12.69 -10.46
N ASP A 185 3.44 -13.78 -9.97
CA ASP A 185 2.03 -13.84 -9.61
C ASP A 185 1.85 -13.36 -8.17
N ALA A 186 1.28 -12.16 -8.00
CA ALA A 186 1.00 -11.58 -6.70
C ALA A 186 -0.52 -11.50 -6.50
N ALA A 187 -1.02 -12.27 -5.53
CA ALA A 187 -2.41 -12.31 -5.14
C ALA A 187 -2.66 -11.56 -3.82
N MET A 188 -3.67 -10.69 -3.78
CA MET A 188 -4.02 -9.96 -2.55
C MET A 188 -4.42 -10.91 -1.40
N THR A 189 -5.07 -12.04 -1.71
CA THR A 189 -5.40 -13.08 -0.71
C THR A 189 -4.14 -13.68 -0.08
N ASP A 190 -3.12 -14.04 -0.88
CA ASP A 190 -1.87 -14.63 -0.39
C ASP A 190 -1.07 -13.62 0.43
N GLY A 191 -1.02 -12.38 -0.05
CA GLY A 191 -0.30 -11.33 0.65
C GLY A 191 -0.94 -10.94 1.97
N SER A 192 -2.27 -10.85 2.01
CA SER A 192 -2.99 -10.58 3.24
C SER A 192 -2.84 -11.72 4.25
N ALA A 193 -2.82 -12.98 3.79
CA ALA A 193 -2.50 -14.13 4.63
C ALA A 193 -1.04 -14.07 5.15
N THR A 194 -0.10 -13.65 4.31
CA THR A 194 1.31 -13.45 4.70
C THR A 194 1.44 -12.42 5.81
N LEU A 195 0.71 -11.29 5.73
CA LEU A 195 0.66 -10.28 6.78
C LEU A 195 0.11 -10.82 8.11
N MET A 196 -0.70 -11.88 8.07
CA MET A 196 -1.25 -12.53 9.26
C MET A 196 -0.31 -13.58 9.90
N GLY A 197 0.85 -13.86 9.31
CA GLY A 197 1.73 -14.97 9.71
C GLY A 197 2.09 -15.00 11.20
N ALA A 198 2.40 -13.85 11.80
CA ALA A 198 2.71 -13.77 13.23
C ALA A 198 1.52 -14.17 14.13
N PHE A 199 0.29 -13.86 13.71
CA PHE A 199 -0.93 -14.18 14.47
C PHE A 199 -1.29 -15.66 14.35
N PHE A 200 -1.11 -16.26 13.16
CA PHE A 200 -1.21 -17.72 13.01
C PHE A 200 -0.19 -18.44 13.90
N GLY A 201 1.04 -17.93 13.99
CA GLY A 201 2.05 -18.44 14.93
C GLY A 201 1.62 -18.35 16.39
N GLN A 202 1.05 -17.21 16.83
CA GLN A 202 0.53 -17.06 18.20
C GLN A 202 -0.68 -17.97 18.46
N PHE A 203 -1.56 -18.14 17.47
CA PHE A 203 -2.72 -19.03 17.57
C PHE A 203 -2.28 -20.48 17.75
N ALA A 204 -1.30 -20.94 16.96
CA ALA A 204 -0.72 -22.28 17.09
C ALA A 204 -0.06 -22.51 18.46
N GLN A 205 0.46 -21.46 19.10
CA GLN A 205 1.04 -21.51 20.44
C GLN A 205 -0.01 -21.39 21.57
N GLY A 206 -1.31 -21.27 21.25
CA GLY A 206 -2.36 -21.01 22.23
C GLY A 206 -2.29 -19.63 22.88
N ARG A 207 -1.51 -18.70 22.32
CA ARG A 207 -1.33 -17.32 22.82
C ARG A 207 -2.32 -16.33 22.21
N TRP A 208 -3.00 -16.74 21.15
CA TRP A 208 -4.07 -15.98 20.51
C TRP A 208 -5.42 -16.69 20.68
N THR A 209 -6.44 -15.93 21.04
CA THR A 209 -7.83 -16.38 21.10
C THR A 209 -8.54 -15.98 19.80
N ASN A 210 -9.29 -16.93 19.21
CA ASN A 210 -10.04 -16.67 17.97
C ASN A 210 -11.34 -15.88 18.23
N ALA A 211 -11.20 -14.72 18.85
CA ALA A 211 -12.26 -13.75 19.09
C ALA A 211 -11.66 -12.33 18.96
N ARG A 212 -12.48 -11.37 18.54
CA ARG A 212 -12.10 -9.96 18.48
C ARG A 212 -11.99 -9.37 19.88
N GLU A 213 -11.12 -8.37 20.02
CA GLU A 213 -10.88 -7.67 21.28
C GLU A 213 -10.64 -8.65 22.45
N SER A 214 -9.82 -9.69 22.19
CA SER A 214 -9.49 -10.73 23.19
C SER A 214 -7.97 -10.90 23.38
N ASN A 215 -7.19 -10.18 22.58
CA ASN A 215 -5.75 -10.37 22.43
C ASN A 215 -4.99 -9.07 22.74
N MET A 216 -3.66 -9.17 22.76
CA MET A 216 -2.82 -8.02 23.12
C MET A 216 -2.89 -6.88 22.09
N LEU A 217 -3.03 -7.22 20.80
CA LEU A 217 -2.88 -6.28 19.69
C LEU A 217 -4.19 -5.98 18.93
N ASP A 218 -5.33 -6.46 19.42
CA ASP A 218 -6.65 -6.28 18.80
C ASP A 218 -7.58 -5.35 19.60
N GLY A 219 -7.00 -4.57 20.53
CA GLY A 219 -7.71 -3.62 21.37
C GLY A 219 -8.19 -4.19 22.70
N ALA A 220 -7.95 -5.45 23.07
CA ALA A 220 -8.36 -5.95 24.40
C ALA A 220 -7.50 -5.38 25.54
N CYS A 221 -6.21 -5.18 25.25
CA CYS A 221 -5.21 -4.77 26.23
C CYS A 221 -5.35 -3.27 26.56
N PRO A 222 -5.51 -2.88 27.84
CA PRO A 222 -5.75 -1.48 28.21
C PRO A 222 -4.61 -0.52 27.85
N TYR A 223 -3.40 -1.03 27.72
CA TYR A 223 -2.23 -0.25 27.34
C TYR A 223 -1.81 -0.53 25.88
N TYR A 224 -2.74 -1.03 25.06
CA TYR A 224 -2.68 -1.11 23.61
C TYR A 224 -4.09 -0.91 23.02
N ASP A 225 -4.58 0.32 23.05
CA ASP A 225 -5.95 0.68 22.60
C ASP A 225 -6.04 2.18 22.28
N THR A 226 -7.19 2.62 21.78
CA THR A 226 -7.55 4.04 21.65
C THR A 226 -8.53 4.46 22.76
N TYR A 227 -8.38 5.70 23.23
CA TYR A 227 -9.21 6.28 24.29
C TYR A 227 -9.79 7.62 23.86
N GLU A 228 -11.09 7.80 24.08
CA GLU A 228 -11.80 9.06 23.84
C GLU A 228 -11.44 10.09 24.93
N CYS A 229 -11.29 11.34 24.50
CA CYS A 229 -10.94 12.49 25.33
C CYS A 229 -12.15 13.41 25.54
N ALA A 230 -12.02 14.42 26.41
CA ALA A 230 -13.14 15.31 26.75
C ALA A 230 -13.75 16.08 25.56
N ASP A 231 -13.00 16.23 24.47
CA ASP A 231 -13.38 16.92 23.23
C ASP A 231 -13.93 15.97 22.15
N GLY A 232 -14.18 14.69 22.47
CA GLY A 232 -14.65 13.67 21.53
C GLY A 232 -13.59 13.21 20.52
N LYS A 233 -12.34 13.66 20.68
CA LYS A 233 -11.18 13.17 19.91
C LYS A 233 -10.49 12.03 20.66
N TYR A 234 -9.51 11.39 20.02
CA TYR A 234 -8.88 10.17 20.55
C TYR A 234 -7.36 10.30 20.72
N VAL A 235 -6.82 9.62 21.73
CA VAL A 235 -5.41 9.25 21.82
C VAL A 235 -5.25 7.75 21.58
N ALA A 236 -4.11 7.35 21.00
CA ALA A 236 -3.68 5.95 20.92
C ALA A 236 -2.63 5.69 22.01
N VAL A 237 -2.76 4.56 22.70
CA VAL A 237 -1.83 4.09 23.74
C VAL A 237 -1.23 2.77 23.30
N GLY A 238 0.09 2.62 23.43
CA GLY A 238 0.85 1.41 23.07
C GLY A 238 1.97 1.06 24.05
N ALA A 239 1.74 1.24 25.35
CA ALA A 239 2.72 1.05 26.42
C ALA A 239 2.81 -0.41 26.91
N LEU A 240 3.23 -1.34 26.03
CA LEU A 240 3.26 -2.77 26.33
C LEU A 240 4.36 -3.15 27.33
N GLU A 241 5.53 -2.54 27.20
CA GLU A 241 6.71 -2.80 28.01
C GLU A 241 6.59 -2.20 29.42
N PRO A 242 7.09 -2.87 30.48
CA PRO A 242 6.91 -2.42 31.87
C PRO A 242 7.36 -0.97 32.13
N GLN A 243 8.49 -0.55 31.55
CA GLN A 243 9.04 0.79 31.76
C GLN A 243 8.19 1.89 31.08
N PHE A 244 7.64 1.61 29.91
CA PHE A 244 6.76 2.55 29.20
C PHE A 244 5.40 2.64 29.90
N PHE A 245 4.90 1.50 30.39
CA PHE A 245 3.68 1.47 31.21
C PHE A 245 3.82 2.27 32.51
N ALA A 246 4.98 2.21 33.19
CA ALA A 246 5.23 3.02 34.37
C ALA A 246 5.19 4.53 34.07
N LEU A 247 5.70 4.95 32.91
CA LEU A 247 5.61 6.35 32.46
C LEU A 247 4.18 6.76 32.12
N LEU A 248 3.40 5.87 31.50
CA LEU A 248 1.97 6.08 31.28
C LEU A 248 1.24 6.32 32.61
N LEU A 249 1.41 5.42 33.60
CA LEU A 249 0.78 5.56 34.90
C LEU A 249 1.18 6.87 35.59
N LYS A 250 2.47 7.23 35.55
CA LYS A 250 2.95 8.51 36.08
C LYS A 250 2.25 9.70 35.44
N GLY A 251 2.11 9.71 34.11
CA GLY A 251 1.40 10.78 33.40
C GLY A 251 -0.10 10.82 33.71
N LEU A 252 -0.74 9.66 33.94
CA LEU A 252 -2.13 9.57 34.36
C LEU A 252 -2.36 9.84 35.87
N GLY A 253 -1.29 10.08 36.64
CA GLY A 253 -1.39 10.28 38.10
C GLY A 253 -1.79 9.03 38.87
N LEU A 254 -1.45 7.85 38.33
CA LEU A 254 -1.81 6.54 38.89
C LEU A 254 -0.65 5.92 39.64
N ASP A 255 -0.96 5.30 40.78
CA ASP A 255 0.00 4.52 41.58
C ASP A 255 0.34 3.18 40.89
N PRO A 256 1.61 2.94 40.50
CA PRO A 256 2.06 1.71 39.86
C PRO A 256 1.77 0.42 40.63
N GLU A 257 1.75 0.45 41.97
CA GLU A 257 1.52 -0.75 42.78
C GLU A 257 0.14 -1.37 42.51
N ARG A 258 -0.86 -0.54 42.23
CA ARG A 258 -2.24 -0.98 41.89
C ARG A 258 -2.32 -1.79 40.59
N PHE A 259 -1.28 -1.74 39.75
CA PHE A 259 -1.22 -2.35 38.42
C PHE A 259 -0.08 -3.38 38.29
N ALA A 260 0.47 -3.87 39.40
CA ALA A 260 1.57 -4.86 39.39
C ALA A 260 1.25 -6.14 38.60
N ASP A 261 -0.02 -6.57 38.55
CA ASP A 261 -0.51 -7.74 37.82
C ASP A 261 -1.25 -7.35 36.51
N ARG A 262 -0.88 -6.22 35.87
CA ARG A 262 -1.50 -5.74 34.61
C ARG A 262 -1.63 -6.78 33.50
N THR A 263 -0.83 -7.84 33.51
CA THR A 263 -0.86 -8.94 32.53
C THR A 263 -2.02 -9.92 32.77
N ASN A 264 -2.68 -9.85 33.92
CA ASN A 264 -3.89 -10.61 34.22
C ASN A 264 -5.07 -10.08 33.39
N LYS A 265 -5.42 -10.81 32.33
CA LYS A 265 -6.52 -10.45 31.41
C LYS A 265 -7.85 -10.24 32.10
N ALA A 266 -8.12 -10.89 33.23
CA ALA A 266 -9.36 -10.70 33.99
C ALA A 266 -9.50 -9.28 34.57
N ARG A 267 -8.37 -8.57 34.78
CA ARG A 267 -8.37 -7.18 35.25
C ARG A 267 -8.47 -6.16 34.12
N TRP A 268 -8.23 -6.55 32.87
CA TRP A 268 -8.21 -5.62 31.73
C TRP A 268 -9.48 -4.77 31.60
N PRO A 269 -10.71 -5.30 31.75
CA PRO A 269 -11.91 -4.47 31.67
C PRO A 269 -11.93 -3.33 32.71
N ALA A 270 -11.50 -3.61 33.95
CA ALA A 270 -11.46 -2.61 35.01
C ALA A 270 -10.38 -1.55 34.78
N ILE A 271 -9.17 -1.97 34.36
CA ILE A 271 -8.08 -1.05 34.03
C ILE A 271 -8.47 -0.17 32.84
N LYS A 272 -9.08 -0.75 31.80
CA LYS A 272 -9.58 -0.01 30.64
C LYS A 272 -10.62 1.03 31.05
N ALA A 273 -11.57 0.68 31.91
CA ALA A 273 -12.56 1.62 32.41
C ALA A 273 -11.94 2.79 33.18
N GLU A 274 -10.91 2.53 34.00
CA GLU A 274 -10.17 3.57 34.71
C GLU A 274 -9.41 4.50 33.74
N PHE A 275 -8.71 3.94 32.75
CA PHE A 275 -8.01 4.73 31.73
C PHE A 275 -8.99 5.58 30.91
N THR A 276 -10.12 5.00 30.48
CA THR A 276 -11.19 5.73 29.77
C THR A 276 -11.69 6.90 30.60
N ALA A 277 -11.99 6.68 31.89
CA ALA A 277 -12.47 7.75 32.76
C ALA A 277 -11.45 8.89 32.90
N ILE A 278 -10.16 8.56 32.99
CA ILE A 278 -9.09 9.57 33.10
C ILE A 278 -8.94 10.33 31.79
N PHE A 279 -8.82 9.66 30.63
CA PHE A 279 -8.65 10.34 29.35
C PHE A 279 -9.83 11.27 29.01
N LEU A 280 -11.05 10.94 29.45
CA LEU A 280 -12.23 11.80 29.32
C LEU A 280 -12.18 13.10 30.14
N THR A 281 -11.21 13.29 31.04
CA THR A 281 -11.14 14.50 31.89
C THR A 281 -10.49 15.70 31.21
N GLN A 282 -9.75 15.48 30.11
CA GLN A 282 -9.02 16.54 29.40
C GLN A 282 -9.15 16.34 27.87
N PRO A 283 -9.03 17.41 27.07
CA PRO A 283 -9.05 17.30 25.61
C PRO A 283 -7.82 16.55 25.07
N ARG A 284 -7.90 15.97 23.86
CA ARG A 284 -6.80 15.18 23.25
C ARG A 284 -5.46 15.90 23.29
N ASP A 285 -5.43 17.19 22.94
CA ASP A 285 -4.18 17.93 22.80
C ASP A 285 -3.51 18.22 24.17
N HIS A 286 -4.26 18.20 25.28
CA HIS A 286 -3.68 18.21 26.62
C HIS A 286 -2.86 16.93 26.87
N TRP A 287 -3.44 15.76 26.60
CA TRP A 287 -2.75 14.48 26.75
C TRP A 287 -1.56 14.36 25.79
N ALA A 288 -1.73 14.80 24.55
CA ALA A 288 -0.64 14.83 23.58
C ALA A 288 0.54 15.66 24.09
N ALA A 289 0.30 16.86 24.63
CA ALA A 289 1.35 17.70 25.20
C ALA A 289 1.97 17.11 26.48
N LEU A 290 1.17 16.45 27.33
CA LEU A 290 1.65 15.82 28.56
C LEU A 290 2.62 14.67 28.30
N PHE A 291 2.37 13.88 27.25
CA PHE A 291 3.17 12.72 26.89
C PHE A 291 4.21 13.00 25.78
N ASP A 292 4.21 14.20 25.19
CA ASP A 292 5.17 14.57 24.14
C ASP A 292 6.62 14.43 24.63
N GLY A 293 7.46 13.83 23.79
CA GLY A 293 8.86 13.54 24.11
C GLY A 293 9.09 12.50 25.23
N THR A 294 8.04 11.84 25.74
CA THR A 294 8.16 10.75 26.71
C THR A 294 8.11 9.38 26.06
N ASP A 295 8.67 8.36 26.71
CA ASP A 295 8.53 6.96 26.28
C ASP A 295 7.24 6.29 26.76
N ALA A 296 6.19 7.07 27.08
CA ALA A 296 4.90 6.52 27.53
C ALA A 296 4.07 5.88 26.40
N CYS A 297 4.52 5.97 25.15
CA CYS A 297 3.84 5.43 23.97
C CYS A 297 2.38 5.92 23.83
N VAL A 298 2.15 7.22 24.05
CA VAL A 298 0.86 7.88 23.83
C VAL A 298 0.99 8.89 22.69
N ALA A 299 0.06 8.84 21.72
CA ALA A 299 0.03 9.78 20.60
C ALA A 299 -1.39 10.24 20.29
N PRO A 300 -1.59 11.48 19.80
CA PRO A 300 -2.89 11.91 19.31
C PRO A 300 -3.29 11.12 18.06
N VAL A 301 -4.55 10.71 17.96
CA VAL A 301 -5.12 10.21 16.69
C VAL A 301 -5.45 11.43 15.83
N LEU A 302 -4.80 11.54 14.68
CA LEU A 302 -4.88 12.69 13.77
C LEU A 302 -5.72 12.35 12.54
N ASP A 303 -6.53 13.32 12.10
CA ASP A 303 -7.23 13.23 10.81
C ASP A 303 -6.32 13.59 9.61
N LEU A 304 -6.90 13.57 8.39
CA LEU A 304 -6.18 13.88 7.14
C LEU A 304 -5.71 15.34 7.03
N GLU A 305 -6.31 16.27 7.78
CA GLU A 305 -5.91 17.67 7.82
C GLU A 305 -4.82 17.93 8.87
N GLU A 306 -4.89 17.25 10.01
CA GLU A 306 -3.97 17.37 11.13
C GLU A 306 -2.65 16.65 10.86
N ALA A 307 -2.68 15.44 10.28
CA ALA A 307 -1.48 14.62 10.10
C ALA A 307 -0.34 15.32 9.33
N PRO A 308 -0.59 16.04 8.21
CA PRO A 308 0.47 16.78 7.50
C PRO A 308 1.05 17.96 8.28
N ARG A 309 0.33 18.48 9.27
CA ARG A 309 0.73 19.64 10.09
C ARG A 309 1.44 19.27 11.39
N HIS A 310 1.40 17.99 11.78
CA HIS A 310 2.06 17.54 13.01
C HIS A 310 3.58 17.82 12.97
N PRO A 311 4.20 18.38 14.03
CA PRO A 311 5.61 18.77 14.02
C PRO A 311 6.57 17.66 13.58
N HIS A 312 6.33 16.42 14.02
CA HIS A 312 7.12 15.26 13.58
C HIS A 312 7.04 15.03 12.06
N ASN A 313 5.83 15.13 11.48
CA ASN A 313 5.62 14.91 10.05
C ASN A 313 6.17 16.05 9.19
N VAL A 314 6.10 17.29 9.69
CA VAL A 314 6.72 18.46 9.07
C VAL A 314 8.24 18.32 9.07
N ALA A 315 8.85 18.06 10.24
CA ALA A 315 10.30 17.90 10.37
C ALA A 315 10.84 16.75 9.51
N ARG A 316 10.03 15.69 9.35
CA ARG A 316 10.37 14.55 8.50
C ARG A 316 10.06 14.77 7.03
N GLY A 317 9.31 15.79 6.62
CA GLY A 317 8.80 15.90 5.25
C GLY A 317 7.97 14.67 4.84
N THR A 318 7.19 14.11 5.77
CA THR A 318 6.34 12.92 5.52
C THR A 318 5.29 13.22 4.45
N PHE A 319 4.86 14.48 4.36
CA PHE A 319 3.92 14.96 3.36
C PHE A 319 4.51 16.15 2.62
N PHE A 320 4.05 16.36 1.39
CA PHE A 320 4.37 17.55 0.60
C PHE A 320 3.11 18.10 -0.08
N ALA A 321 3.11 19.40 -0.37
CA ALA A 321 1.99 20.07 -1.01
C ALA A 321 2.00 19.83 -2.53
N ARG A 322 0.83 19.52 -3.10
CA ARG A 322 0.62 19.50 -4.56
C ARG A 322 -0.81 19.89 -4.90
N GLY A 323 -0.96 20.88 -5.79
CA GLY A 323 -2.27 21.44 -6.09
C GLY A 323 -2.91 22.05 -4.85
N LYS A 324 -4.15 21.68 -4.54
CA LYS A 324 -4.88 22.16 -3.34
C LYS A 324 -4.75 21.23 -2.13
N GLY A 325 -3.96 20.15 -2.20
CA GLY A 325 -3.91 19.12 -1.16
C GLY A 325 -2.49 18.72 -0.74
N MET A 326 -2.42 17.90 0.30
CA MET A 326 -1.20 17.25 0.78
C MET A 326 -1.14 15.81 0.27
N GLN A 327 0.07 15.34 -0.03
CA GLN A 327 0.32 13.96 -0.44
C GLN A 327 1.46 13.36 0.39
N PRO A 328 1.46 12.05 0.69
CA PRO A 328 2.60 11.39 1.30
C PRO A 328 3.83 11.48 0.37
N ALA A 329 5.00 11.82 0.91
CA ALA A 329 6.26 11.79 0.18
C ALA A 329 6.66 10.35 -0.19
N PRO A 330 7.54 10.16 -1.20
CA PRO A 330 8.14 8.86 -1.49
C PRO A 330 8.70 8.15 -0.25
N SER A 331 8.52 6.83 -0.21
CA SER A 331 8.99 5.96 0.87
C SER A 331 9.51 4.64 0.29
N PRO A 332 10.57 4.03 0.85
CA PRO A 332 11.36 4.47 2.00
C PRO A 332 12.36 5.59 1.66
N ARG A 333 13.12 6.05 2.66
CA ARG A 333 14.19 7.07 2.50
C ARG A 333 15.53 6.41 2.22
N PHE A 334 16.29 7.01 1.32
CA PHE A 334 17.60 6.53 0.90
C PHE A 334 18.68 7.56 1.25
N SER A 335 19.78 7.11 1.85
CA SER A 335 20.88 7.99 2.28
C SER A 335 21.76 8.49 1.13
N ARG A 336 21.84 7.74 0.02
CA ARG A 336 22.72 8.05 -1.13
C ARG A 336 21.97 8.44 -2.40
N THR A 337 20.76 7.94 -2.57
CA THR A 337 19.93 8.13 -3.77
C THR A 337 18.54 8.62 -3.36
N PRO A 338 18.42 9.75 -2.65
CA PRO A 338 17.11 10.27 -2.29
C PRO A 338 16.32 10.55 -3.57
N PRO A 339 15.08 10.05 -3.70
CA PRO A 339 14.26 10.36 -4.86
C PRO A 339 13.87 11.84 -4.86
N GLU A 340 13.68 12.40 -6.05
CA GLU A 340 13.04 13.70 -6.22
C GLU A 340 11.56 13.67 -5.82
N GLN A 341 10.98 14.85 -5.60
CA GLN A 341 9.54 14.94 -5.42
C GLN A 341 8.83 14.45 -6.71
N PRO A 342 7.85 13.53 -6.60
CA PRO A 342 7.20 12.94 -7.77
C PRO A 342 6.53 13.99 -8.65
N GLY A 343 6.55 13.78 -9.97
CA GLY A 343 5.79 14.58 -10.93
C GLY A 343 4.27 14.52 -10.70
N PRO A 344 3.48 15.38 -11.38
CA PRO A 344 2.02 15.33 -11.27
C PRO A 344 1.45 13.99 -11.78
N PRO A 345 0.19 13.69 -11.45
CA PRO A 345 -0.54 12.58 -12.06
C PRO A 345 -0.68 12.72 -13.57
N LEU A 346 -0.88 11.59 -14.24
CA LEU A 346 -1.09 11.53 -15.68
C LEU A 346 -2.23 12.47 -16.13
N ARG A 347 -1.88 13.45 -16.97
CA ARG A 347 -2.85 14.32 -17.64
C ARG A 347 -3.33 13.66 -18.93
N ARG A 348 -4.57 13.92 -19.34
CA ARG A 348 -5.03 13.51 -20.67
C ARG A 348 -4.18 14.21 -21.74
N SER A 349 -3.57 13.40 -22.61
CA SER A 349 -3.12 13.71 -23.98
C SER A 349 -2.09 14.81 -24.24
N THR A 350 -1.32 15.31 -23.27
CA THR A 350 -0.32 16.37 -23.55
C THR A 350 1.13 15.89 -23.70
N ASP A 351 1.41 14.61 -23.43
CA ASP A 351 2.78 14.04 -23.48
C ASP A 351 2.84 12.63 -24.11
N ALA A 352 1.73 12.14 -24.67
CA ALA A 352 1.65 10.76 -25.14
C ALA A 352 2.56 10.50 -26.35
N ASP A 353 2.70 11.46 -27.26
CA ASP A 353 3.55 11.32 -28.45
C ASP A 353 5.04 11.40 -28.10
N ALA A 354 5.41 12.31 -27.18
CA ALA A 354 6.79 12.38 -26.68
C ALA A 354 7.15 11.13 -25.86
N ALA A 355 6.22 10.60 -25.07
CA ALA A 355 6.41 9.33 -24.38
C ALA A 355 6.65 8.16 -25.36
N LEU A 356 5.88 8.08 -26.45
CA LEU A 356 6.13 7.06 -27.49
C LEU A 356 7.47 7.27 -28.20
N ALA A 357 7.87 8.51 -28.48
CA ALA A 357 9.18 8.83 -29.06
C ALA A 357 10.34 8.41 -28.15
N ASP A 358 10.27 8.66 -26.84
CA ASP A 358 11.27 8.22 -25.86
C ASP A 358 11.39 6.69 -25.78
N TRP A 359 10.29 6.01 -26.12
CA TRP A 359 10.22 4.56 -26.24
C TRP A 359 10.51 4.05 -27.66
N GLY A 360 10.94 4.93 -28.57
CA GLY A 360 11.50 4.57 -29.87
C GLY A 360 10.52 4.47 -31.03
N PHE A 361 9.35 5.09 -30.92
CA PHE A 361 8.44 5.24 -32.05
C PHE A 361 8.81 6.49 -32.86
N SER A 362 8.82 6.36 -34.17
CA SER A 362 8.99 7.47 -35.10
C SER A 362 7.71 8.31 -35.20
N PRO A 363 7.81 9.57 -35.67
CA PRO A 363 6.63 10.42 -35.87
C PRO A 363 5.56 9.79 -36.77
N ALA A 364 5.96 9.01 -37.78
CA ALA A 364 5.04 8.33 -38.69
C ALA A 364 4.27 7.21 -37.98
N GLU A 365 4.93 6.43 -37.13
CA GLU A 365 4.30 5.37 -36.36
C GLU A 365 3.36 5.94 -35.29
N ILE A 366 3.75 7.04 -34.64
CA ILE A 366 2.90 7.75 -33.69
C ILE A 366 1.63 8.26 -34.38
N ALA A 367 1.77 8.88 -35.56
CA ALA A 367 0.63 9.35 -36.34
C ALA A 367 -0.31 8.20 -36.75
N ALA A 368 0.23 7.04 -37.13
CA ALA A 368 -0.56 5.86 -37.46
C ALA A 368 -1.38 5.35 -36.26
N LEU A 369 -0.82 5.40 -35.04
CA LEU A 369 -1.51 5.04 -33.80
C LEU A 369 -2.59 6.03 -33.37
N ARG A 370 -2.62 7.25 -33.93
CA ARG A 370 -3.63 8.28 -33.66
C ARG A 370 -4.80 8.27 -34.66
N GLY A 371 -4.57 7.73 -35.85
CA GLY A 371 -5.53 7.74 -36.96
C GLY A 371 -6.48 6.53 -37.03
N GLY A 372 -6.31 5.54 -36.16
CA GLY A 372 -7.18 4.38 -36.00
C GLY A 372 -7.89 4.39 -34.66
#